data_AF-A0A369FKJ2-F1
#
_entry.id   AF-A0A369FKJ2-F1
#
_cell.length_a   1.000
_cell.length_b   1.000
_cell.length_c   1.000
_cell.angle_alpha   90.00
_cell.angle_beta   90.00
_cell.angle_gamma   90.00
#
_symmetry.space_group_name_H-M   'P 1'
#
loop_
_entity.id
_entity.type
_entity.pdbx_description
1 polymer ?
#
loop_
_entity_poly.entity_id
_entity_poly.type
_entity_poly.pdbx_seq_one_letter_code
_entity_poly.pdbx_strand_id
1 'polypeptide(L)' 'MEIVKVTASKFRWPGATATCPMGKKVIGGGAECSSGIGFIWLVRSIPVNNNAWYGYCDTTENIIGKITVHAICQ' A
#
# COMPACT_ATOMS: atom_id res chain seq x y z
N MET A 1 -18.73 -7.15 0.97
CA MET A 1 -17.31 -6.95 0.66
C MET A 1 -17.13 -5.56 0.08
N GLU A 2 -16.10 -4.85 0.54
CA GLU A 2 -15.73 -3.52 0.08
C GLU A 2 -14.21 -3.48 -0.13
N ILE A 3 -13.73 -2.75 -1.12
CA ILE A 3 -12.30 -2.55 -1.34
C ILE A 3 -11.95 -1.11 -0.99
N VAL A 4 -11.14 -0.92 0.04
CA VAL A 4 -10.57 0.38 0.40
C VAL A 4 -9.23 0.55 -0.32
N LYS A 5 -9.01 1.73 -0.92
CA LYS A 5 -7.77 2.08 -1.61
C LYS A 5 -7.17 3.35 -1.01
N VAL A 6 -5.87 3.33 -0.73
CA VAL A 6 -5.08 4.52 -0.38
C VAL A 6 -3.92 4.64 -1.34
N THR A 7 -3.58 5.87 -1.71
CA THR A 7 -2.44 6.16 -2.57
C THR A 7 -1.56 7.21 -1.91
N ALA A 8 -0.25 6.99 -1.92
CA ALA A 8 0.74 7.91 -1.39
C ALA A 8 1.93 8.02 -2.34
N SER A 9 2.57 9.19 -2.34
CA SER A 9 3.83 9.42 -3.05
C SER A 9 4.86 9.95 -2.07
N LYS A 10 6.11 9.53 -2.22
CA LYS A 10 7.22 9.98 -1.37
C LYS A 10 8.53 9.98 -2.16
N PHE A 11 9.39 10.94 -1.85
CA PHE A 11 10.78 10.89 -2.31
C PHE A 11 11.49 9.73 -1.62
N ARG A 12 11.73 8.67 -2.40
CA ARG A 12 12.15 7.33 -1.95
C ARG A 12 11.19 6.70 -0.93
N TRP A 13 11.08 5.38 -1.00
CA TRP A 13 10.45 4.58 0.05
C TRP A 13 9.00 4.96 0.43
N PRO A 14 8.06 5.08 -0.54
CA PRO A 14 6.67 5.34 -0.21
C PRO A 14 6.05 4.13 0.52
N GLY A 15 5.28 4.41 1.57
CA GLY A 15 4.49 3.41 2.29
C GLY A 15 3.14 4.00 2.66
N ALA A 16 2.13 3.14 2.75
CA ALA A 16 0.78 3.55 3.08
C ALA A 16 -0.03 2.43 3.73
N THR A 17 -1.10 2.80 4.42
CA THR A 17 -2.01 1.87 5.09
C THR A 17 -3.44 2.10 4.59
N ALA A 18 -4.07 1.07 4.05
CA ALA A 18 -5.50 1.06 3.74
C ALA A 18 -6.25 0.44 4.92
N THR A 19 -7.09 1.23 5.59
CA THR A 19 -7.82 0.82 6.79
C THR A 19 -9.29 0.59 6.47
N CYS A 20 -9.83 -0.55 6.87
CA CYS A 20 -11.24 -0.86 6.72
C CYS A 20 -12.12 0.09 7.56
N PRO A 21 -13.35 0.39 7.11
CA PRO A 21 -14.31 1.18 7.88
C PRO A 21 -14.60 0.56 9.24
N MET A 22 -15.07 1.38 10.18
CA MET A 22 -15.43 0.93 11.52
C MET A 22 -16.42 -0.25 11.45
N GLY A 23 -16.16 -1.29 12.24
CA GLY A 23 -16.99 -2.50 12.30
C GLY A 23 -16.67 -3.56 11.24
N LYS A 24 -15.81 -3.29 10.25
CA LYS A 24 -15.34 -4.27 9.28
C LYS A 24 -13.97 -4.84 9.63
N LYS A 25 -13.66 -6.02 9.11
CA LYS A 25 -12.35 -6.66 9.22
C LYS A 25 -11.65 -6.72 7.88
N VAL A 26 -10.33 -6.64 7.90
CA VAL A 26 -9.52 -6.94 6.72
C VAL A 26 -9.48 -8.45 6.52
N ILE A 27 -9.87 -8.92 5.33
CA ILE A 27 -9.82 -10.33 4.95
C ILE A 27 -8.73 -10.61 3.90
N GLY A 28 -8.15 -9.56 3.33
CA GLY A 28 -7.07 -9.63 2.37
C GLY A 28 -6.66 -8.24 1.88
N GLY A 29 -5.68 -8.19 1.01
CA GLY A 29 -5.21 -6.93 0.45
C GLY A 29 -3.99 -7.11 -0.43
N GLY A 30 -3.45 -5.99 -0.87
CA GLY A 30 -2.30 -5.94 -1.75
C GLY A 30 -1.77 -4.52 -1.86
N ALA A 31 -0.61 -4.39 -2.49
CA ALA A 31 -0.06 -3.09 -2.82
C ALA A 31 0.66 -3.15 -4.17
N GLU A 32 0.67 -2.03 -4.87
CA GLU A 32 1.36 -1.84 -6.13
C GLU A 32 2.25 -0.60 -6.04
N CYS A 33 3.44 -0.69 -6.65
CA CYS A 33 4.43 0.37 -6.69
C CYS A 33 4.56 0.88 -8.13
N SER A 34 4.67 2.19 -8.30
CA SER A 34 4.91 2.80 -9.60
C SER A 34 5.85 3.99 -9.48
N SER A 35 6.61 4.24 -10.53
CA SER A 35 7.50 5.38 -10.68
C SER A 35 7.41 5.89 -12.13
N GLY A 36 7.72 7.17 -12.34
CA GLY A 36 7.75 7.75 -13.69
C GLY A 36 9.00 7.34 -14.49
N ILE A 37 10.05 6.91 -13.81
CA ILE A 37 11.32 6.43 -14.35
C ILE A 37 11.85 5.31 -13.47
N GLY A 38 12.76 4.51 -14.02
CA GLY A 38 13.54 3.58 -13.22
C GLY A 38 12.78 2.42 -12.63
N PHE A 39 13.39 1.78 -11.64
CA PHE A 39 12.81 0.63 -10.94
C PHE A 39 12.34 0.98 -9.53
N ILE A 40 11.13 0.54 -9.21
CA ILE A 40 10.57 0.53 -7.87
C ILE A 40 9.90 -0.83 -7.65
N TRP A 41 10.05 -1.41 -6.47
CA TRP A 41 9.49 -2.71 -6.16
C TRP A 41 8.81 -2.71 -4.80
N LEU A 42 7.88 -3.65 -4.64
CA LEU A 42 7.16 -3.86 -3.40
C LEU A 42 8.02 -4.68 -2.44
N VAL A 43 8.24 -4.15 -1.24
CA VAL A 43 9.04 -4.81 -0.19
C VAL A 43 8.14 -5.39 0.90
N ARG A 44 7.01 -4.76 1.20
CA ARG A 44 6.01 -5.32 2.13
C ARG A 44 4.59 -5.17 1.59
N SER A 45 3.80 -6.20 1.83
CA SER A 45 2.35 -6.24 1.61
C SER A 45 1.77 -7.18 2.64
N ILE A 46 1.30 -6.64 3.76
CA ILE A 46 0.93 -7.43 4.94
C ILE A 46 -0.34 -6.87 5.60
N PRO A 47 -1.15 -7.72 6.27
CA PRO A 47 -2.19 -7.22 7.16
C PRO A 47 -1.59 -6.50 8.36
N VAL A 48 -2.27 -5.45 8.82
CA VAL A 48 -1.99 -4.74 10.07
C VAL A 48 -3.18 -4.94 11.00
N ASN A 49 -2.95 -5.72 12.05
CA ASN A 49 -3.99 -6.19 12.96
C ASN A 49 -5.14 -6.84 12.15
N ASN A 50 -6.38 -6.72 12.63
CA ASN A 50 -7.56 -7.25 11.96
C ASN A 50 -8.34 -6.18 11.16
N ASN A 51 -7.75 -5.02 10.88
CA ASN A 51 -8.49 -3.89 10.29
C ASN A 51 -7.80 -3.18 9.12
N ALA A 52 -6.56 -3.50 8.77
CA ALA A 52 -5.86 -2.75 7.74
C ALA A 52 -4.88 -3.60 6.92
N TRP A 53 -4.47 -3.06 5.78
CA TRP A 53 -3.38 -3.59 4.97
C TRP A 53 -2.31 -2.53 4.81
N TYR A 54 -1.05 -2.92 4.99
CA TYR A 54 0.11 -2.04 4.85
C TYR A 54 0.96 -2.45 3.64
N GLY A 55 1.33 -1.44 2.86
CA GLY A 55 2.26 -1.55 1.74
C GLY A 55 3.49 -0.67 1.94
N TYR A 56 4.64 -1.15 1.46
CA TYR A 56 5.88 -0.40 1.43
C TYR A 56 6.69 -0.75 0.17
N CYS A 57 7.13 0.29 -0.55
CA CYS A 57 7.96 0.17 -1.75
C CYS A 57 9.40 0.60 -1.48
N ASP A 58 10.32 0.15 -2.31
CA ASP A 58 11.72 0.58 -2.31
C ASP A 58 12.24 0.82 -3.74
N THR A 59 13.25 1.67 -3.84
CA THR A 59 13.96 2.01 -5.07
C THR A 59 15.40 2.43 -4.76
N THR A 60 16.34 1.95 -5.57
CA THR A 60 17.75 2.39 -5.55
C THR A 60 17.93 3.80 -6.09
N GLU A 61 16.92 4.37 -6.73
CA GLU A 61 16.98 5.66 -7.39
C GLU A 61 16.50 6.80 -6.50
N ASN A 62 17.00 8.01 -6.76
CA ASN A 62 16.59 9.24 -6.09
C ASN A 62 15.35 9.84 -6.78
N ILE A 63 14.21 9.16 -6.67
CA ILE A 63 12.98 9.49 -7.39
C ILE A 63 11.77 9.59 -6.47
N ILE A 64 10.71 10.23 -6.96
CA ILE A 64 9.40 10.16 -6.33
C ILE A 64 8.76 8.83 -6.74
N GLY A 65 8.61 7.93 -5.76
CA GLY A 65 7.86 6.71 -5.90
C GLY A 65 6.41 6.91 -5.47
N LYS A 66 5.50 6.16 -6.08
CA LYS A 66 4.08 6.11 -5.73
C LYS A 66 3.72 4.69 -5.32
N ILE A 67 2.95 4.58 -4.24
CA ILE A 67 2.35 3.33 -3.79
C ILE A 67 0.83 3.47 -3.78
N THR A 68 0.16 2.42 -4.21
CA THR A 68 -1.26 2.24 -3.98
C THR A 68 -1.47 0.97 -3.17
N VAL A 69 -2.24 1.07 -2.09
CA VAL A 69 -2.53 -0.03 -1.16
C VAL A 69 -4.03 -0.30 -1.18
N HIS A 70 -4.37 -1.59 -1.25
CA HIS A 70 -5.73 -2.11 -1.29
C HIS A 70 -5.99 -2.98 -0.05
N ALA A 71 -7.11 -2.75 0.62
CA ALA A 71 -7.63 -3.62 1.67
C ALA A 71 -9.01 -4.13 1.26
N ILE A 72 -9.21 -5.45 1.35
CA ILE A 72 -10.50 -6.10 1.14
C ILE A 72 -11.16 -6.25 2.50
N CYS A 73 -12.31 -5.61 2.67
CA CYS A 73 -13.01 -5.47 3.93
C CYS A 73 -14.33 -6.24 3.92
N GLN A 74 -14.60 -6.96 5.00
CA GLN A 74 -15.86 -7.67 5.23
C GLN A 74 -16.41 -7.37 6.62
#